data_AF-A0A7K4HE79-F1
#
_entry.id   AF-A0A7K4HE79-F1
#
_cell.length_a   1.000
_cell.length_b   1.000
_cell.length_c   1.000
_cell.angle_alpha   90.00
_cell.angle_beta   90.00
_cell.angle_gamma   90.00
#
_symmetry.space_group_name_H-M   'P 1'
#
loop_
_entity.id
_entity.type
_entity.pdbx_description
1 polymer ?
#
loop_
_entity_poly.entity_id
_entity_poly.type
_entity_poly.pdbx_seq_one_letter_code
_entity_poly.pdbx_strand_id
1 'polypeptide(L)'
;MVDIDYNKAFTCPKCGVAGNIYLVKVAGNKIIVKQRCPVHGGREFKVPLKEKEKYIDLIQEGVFRCFKCGKEAEQSYRRDSKPWTLIKTSCPTHGALTTQKIWGTIYNEISSGIVATPQTVQPQPSQVEDLPTENMSSEERKFCPNCGAKLEESGTFCGECGSKLN
;
A
#
# COMPACT_ATOMS: atom_id res chain seq x y z
N MET A 1 36.63 3.77 -11.60
CA MET A 1 35.36 3.83 -10.84
C MET A 1 34.35 3.00 -11.62
N VAL A 2 33.77 1.97 -11.01
CA VAL A 2 32.74 1.17 -11.68
C VAL A 2 31.47 2.01 -11.62
N ASP A 3 31.02 2.52 -12.76
CA ASP A 3 29.74 3.21 -12.89
C ASP A 3 28.65 2.16 -12.65
N ILE A 4 28.10 2.16 -11.43
CA ILE A 4 26.99 1.26 -11.11
C ILE A 4 25.75 1.87 -11.75
N ASP A 5 25.31 1.29 -12.85
CA ASP A 5 24.06 1.64 -13.52
C ASP A 5 22.88 1.22 -12.61
N TYR A 6 22.45 2.15 -11.75
CA TYR A 6 21.42 1.88 -10.75
C TYR A 6 20.09 1.47 -11.39
N ASN A 7 19.73 2.03 -12.56
CA ASN A 7 18.55 1.59 -13.30
C ASN A 7 18.56 0.09 -13.62
N LYS A 8 19.72 -0.43 -14.05
CA LYS A 8 19.90 -1.88 -14.26
C LYS A 8 19.97 -2.67 -12.95
N ALA A 9 20.51 -2.08 -11.88
CA ALA A 9 20.56 -2.73 -10.58
C ALA A 9 19.16 -2.98 -9.98
N PHE A 10 18.19 -2.08 -10.22
CA PHE A 10 16.82 -2.16 -9.71
C PHE A 10 15.82 -2.84 -10.69
N THR A 11 16.26 -3.21 -11.89
CA THR A 11 15.48 -4.03 -12.85
C THR A 11 15.97 -5.48 -12.94
N CYS A 12 15.06 -6.44 -13.14
CA CYS A 12 15.44 -7.85 -13.20
C CYS A 12 16.30 -8.13 -14.46
N PRO A 13 17.47 -8.78 -14.35
CA PRO A 13 18.35 -9.03 -15.50
C PRO A 13 17.77 -10.01 -16.52
N LYS A 14 16.72 -10.77 -16.16
CA LYS A 14 16.09 -11.78 -17.03
C LYS A 14 14.87 -11.24 -17.80
N CYS A 15 14.03 -10.41 -17.18
CA CYS A 15 12.84 -9.84 -17.85
C CYS A 15 12.90 -8.32 -18.07
N GLY A 16 13.90 -7.62 -17.52
CA GLY A 16 13.95 -6.16 -17.52
C GLY A 16 12.92 -5.49 -16.61
N VAL A 17 11.98 -6.23 -16.03
CA VAL A 17 10.91 -5.67 -15.18
C VAL A 17 11.45 -5.30 -13.80
N ALA A 18 11.10 -4.11 -13.32
CA ALA A 18 11.31 -3.72 -11.93
C ALA A 18 10.43 -4.60 -11.01
N GLY A 19 11.06 -5.30 -10.06
CA GLY A 19 10.35 -6.12 -9.08
C GLY A 19 9.86 -5.29 -7.88
N ASN A 20 8.98 -5.89 -7.08
CA ASN A 20 8.52 -5.30 -5.83
C ASN A 20 9.64 -5.36 -4.77
N ILE A 21 9.97 -4.24 -4.16
CA ILE A 21 10.90 -4.16 -3.03
C ILE A 21 10.13 -4.43 -1.75
N TYR A 22 10.52 -5.47 -1.01
CA TYR A 22 9.85 -5.86 0.23
C TYR A 22 10.71 -5.60 1.48
N LEU A 23 12.02 -5.38 1.31
CA LEU A 23 12.90 -5.07 2.43
C LEU A 23 13.96 -4.05 2.02
N VAL A 24 14.10 -3.00 2.82
CA VAL A 24 15.18 -2.02 2.71
C VAL A 24 15.81 -1.84 4.09
N LYS A 25 17.09 -2.16 4.22
CA LYS A 25 17.83 -2.09 5.48
C LYS A 25 19.08 -1.23 5.33
N VAL A 26 19.27 -0.27 6.22
CA VAL A 26 20.53 0.47 6.32
C VAL A 26 21.49 -0.30 7.22
N ALA A 27 22.71 -0.54 6.75
CA ALA A 27 23.76 -1.26 7.48
C ALA A 27 25.09 -0.50 7.33
N GLY A 28 25.35 0.42 8.26
CA GLY A 28 26.53 1.28 8.20
C GLY A 28 26.53 2.16 6.94
N ASN A 29 27.56 2.03 6.11
CA ASN A 29 27.72 2.81 4.88
C ASN A 29 27.06 2.18 3.63
N LYS A 30 26.19 1.16 3.80
CA LYS A 30 25.53 0.44 2.70
C LYS A 30 24.05 0.25 3.00
N ILE A 31 23.23 0.22 1.96
CA ILE A 31 21.81 -0.13 2.01
C ILE A 31 21.63 -1.49 1.37
N ILE A 32 20.95 -2.40 2.06
CA ILE A 32 20.58 -3.72 1.59
C ILE A 32 19.13 -3.64 1.09
N VAL A 33 18.94 -3.93 -0.19
CA VAL A 33 17.62 -3.94 -0.82
C VAL A 33 17.30 -5.37 -1.22
N LYS A 34 16.13 -5.87 -0.79
CA LYS A 34 15.59 -7.15 -1.28
C LYS A 34 14.36 -6.91 -2.13
N GLN A 35 14.43 -7.43 -3.34
CA GLN A 35 13.42 -7.26 -4.37
C GLN A 35 12.92 -8.61 -4.83
N ARG A 36 11.63 -8.72 -5.15
CA ARG A 36 11.02 -9.91 -5.73
C ARG A 36 10.47 -9.59 -7.11
N CYS A 37 10.98 -10.29 -8.11
CA CYS A 37 10.43 -10.31 -9.46
C CYS A 37 9.26 -11.31 -9.53
N PRO A 38 8.14 -10.96 -10.19
CA PRO A 38 7.00 -11.88 -10.37
C PRO A 38 7.34 -13.13 -11.18
N VAL A 39 8.24 -13.01 -12.14
CA VAL A 39 8.54 -14.07 -13.12
C VAL A 39 9.72 -14.93 -12.67
N HIS A 40 10.73 -14.32 -12.06
CA HIS A 40 12.04 -14.95 -11.86
C HIS A 40 12.46 -15.13 -10.40
N GLY A 41 11.66 -14.62 -9.43
CA GLY A 41 11.91 -14.82 -8.01
C GLY A 41 12.61 -13.64 -7.29
N GLY A 42 13.11 -13.91 -6.09
CA GLY A 42 13.73 -12.92 -5.21
C GLY A 42 15.22 -12.69 -5.50
N ARG A 43 15.67 -11.45 -5.32
CA ARG A 43 17.08 -11.07 -5.33
C ARG A 43 17.39 -10.10 -4.20
N GLU A 44 18.64 -10.08 -3.78
CA GLU A 44 19.15 -9.08 -2.86
C GLU A 44 20.42 -8.45 -3.40
N PHE A 45 20.56 -7.15 -3.22
CA PHE A 45 21.73 -6.39 -3.62
C PHE A 45 22.02 -5.28 -2.63
N LYS A 46 23.25 -4.74 -2.70
CA LYS A 46 23.75 -3.74 -1.76
C LYS A 46 24.16 -2.51 -2.55
N VAL A 47 23.68 -1.35 -2.14
CA VAL A 47 24.00 -0.05 -2.75
C VAL A 47 24.70 0.86 -1.72
N PRO A 48 25.64 1.72 -2.13
CA PRO A 48 26.39 2.58 -1.22
C PRO A 48 25.50 3.73 -0.69
N LEU A 49 25.49 3.95 0.62
CA LEU A 49 24.68 5.01 1.25
C LEU A 49 25.06 6.42 0.74
N LYS A 50 26.33 6.63 0.37
CA LYS A 50 26.85 7.90 -0.15
C LYS A 50 26.15 8.40 -1.41
N GLU A 51 25.62 7.49 -2.23
CA GLU A 51 24.99 7.83 -3.52
C GLU A 51 23.48 7.64 -3.45
N LYS A 52 22.90 7.66 -2.25
CA LYS A 52 21.46 7.41 -2.03
C LYS A 52 20.56 8.26 -2.92
N GLU A 53 20.91 9.51 -3.14
CA GLU A 53 20.14 10.46 -3.94
C GLU A 53 19.99 10.02 -5.41
N LYS A 54 20.91 9.20 -5.93
CA LYS A 54 20.85 8.71 -7.32
C LYS A 54 19.84 7.58 -7.53
N TYR A 55 19.45 6.88 -6.47
CA TYR A 55 18.63 5.67 -6.55
C TYR A 55 17.44 5.66 -5.59
N ILE A 56 17.21 6.74 -4.86
CA ILE A 56 16.11 6.85 -3.90
C ILE A 56 14.76 6.77 -4.61
N ASP A 57 14.62 7.41 -5.78
CA ASP A 57 13.43 7.33 -6.63
C ASP A 57 13.19 5.90 -7.11
N LEU A 58 14.24 5.18 -7.50
CA LEU A 58 14.14 3.77 -7.91
C LEU A 58 13.67 2.87 -6.75
N ILE A 59 14.07 3.19 -5.51
CA ILE A 59 13.55 2.51 -4.32
C ILE A 59 12.07 2.84 -4.13
N GLN A 60 11.69 4.11 -4.24
CA GLN A 60 10.29 4.55 -4.11
C GLN A 60 9.39 3.82 -5.12
N GLU A 61 9.76 3.85 -6.39
CA GLU A 61 9.05 3.16 -7.47
C GLU A 61 8.96 1.66 -7.19
N GLY A 62 10.03 1.02 -6.73
CA GLY A 62 10.01 -0.41 -6.42
C GLY A 62 9.20 -0.79 -5.18
N VAL A 63 9.11 0.10 -4.20
CA VAL A 63 8.33 -0.10 -2.95
C VAL A 63 6.83 0.02 -3.21
N PHE A 64 6.41 1.05 -3.94
CA PHE A 64 5.01 1.31 -4.29
C PHE A 64 4.62 0.62 -5.60
N ARG A 65 5.13 -0.58 -5.85
CA ARG A 65 4.84 -1.37 -7.05
C ARG A 65 4.12 -2.65 -6.74
N CYS A 66 3.05 -2.92 -7.47
CA CYS A 66 2.32 -4.16 -7.36
C CYS A 66 3.16 -5.34 -7.86
N PHE A 67 3.30 -6.37 -7.02
CA PHE A 67 3.99 -7.59 -7.38
C PHE A 67 3.36 -8.32 -8.58
N LYS A 68 2.03 -8.28 -8.74
CA LYS A 68 1.32 -9.01 -9.81
C LYS A 68 1.34 -8.29 -11.16
N CYS A 69 0.95 -7.02 -11.19
CA CYS A 69 0.75 -6.29 -12.45
C CYS A 69 1.86 -5.27 -12.76
N GLY A 70 2.77 -5.00 -11.81
CA GLY A 70 3.84 -4.02 -12.00
C GLY A 70 3.38 -2.56 -12.05
N LYS A 71 2.09 -2.27 -11.85
CA LYS A 71 1.56 -0.90 -11.72
C LYS A 71 1.79 -0.35 -10.31
N GLU A 72 1.62 0.95 -10.16
CA GLU A 72 1.67 1.64 -8.89
C GLU A 72 0.67 1.04 -7.89
N ALA A 73 1.11 0.91 -6.64
CA ALA A 73 0.34 0.36 -5.54
C ALA A 73 0.16 1.43 -4.46
N GLU A 74 -1.06 1.56 -3.98
CA GLU A 74 -1.41 2.54 -2.96
C GLU A 74 -1.03 2.02 -1.57
N GLN A 75 -0.58 2.92 -0.70
CA GLN A 75 -0.26 2.56 0.68
C GLN A 75 -1.54 2.50 1.53
N SER A 76 -1.99 1.29 1.87
CA SER A 76 -3.17 1.08 2.72
C SER A 76 -2.86 1.09 4.22
N TYR A 77 -1.62 0.83 4.62
CA TYR A 77 -1.24 0.80 6.03
C TYR A 77 0.21 1.24 6.25
N ARG A 78 0.44 1.95 7.35
CA ARG A 78 1.78 2.30 7.86
C ARG A 78 1.84 2.08 9.36
N ARG A 79 2.91 1.44 9.81
CA ARG A 79 3.32 1.36 11.21
C ARG A 79 4.79 1.69 11.31
N ASP A 80 5.12 2.76 12.00
CA ASP A 80 6.49 3.01 12.44
C ASP A 80 6.82 2.14 13.67
N SER A 81 8.00 1.54 13.63
CA SER A 81 8.54 0.70 14.70
C SER A 81 10.05 0.85 14.65
N LYS A 82 10.54 1.98 15.20
CA LYS A 82 11.95 2.41 15.09
C LYS A 82 12.89 1.23 15.42
N PRO A 83 13.88 0.91 14.55
CA PRO A 83 14.36 1.67 13.39
C PRO A 83 13.63 1.37 12.06
N TRP A 84 12.55 0.60 12.08
CA TRP A 84 11.80 0.15 10.91
C TRP A 84 10.51 0.92 10.70
N THR A 85 10.02 0.90 9.47
CA THR A 85 8.66 1.29 9.09
C THR A 85 8.10 0.13 8.29
N LEU A 86 7.02 -0.46 8.81
CA LEU A 86 6.25 -1.47 8.13
C LEU A 86 5.15 -0.76 7.36
N ILE A 87 5.09 -1.02 6.07
CA ILE A 87 3.97 -0.56 5.25
C ILE A 87 3.29 -1.75 4.60
N LYS A 88 2.01 -1.57 4.27
CA LYS A 88 1.31 -2.46 3.37
C LYS A 88 0.85 -1.64 2.18
N THR A 89 1.12 -2.16 0.99
CA THR A 89 0.61 -1.59 -0.25
C THR A 89 -0.43 -2.51 -0.86
N SER A 90 -1.51 -1.92 -1.35
CA SER A 90 -2.61 -2.58 -2.06
C SER A 90 -2.67 -2.10 -3.50
N CYS A 91 -2.83 -3.03 -4.42
CA CYS A 91 -3.06 -2.69 -5.82
C CYS A 91 -4.55 -2.39 -6.08
N PRO A 92 -4.91 -1.24 -6.70
CA PRO A 92 -6.32 -0.90 -6.96
C PRO A 92 -7.01 -1.87 -7.93
N THR A 93 -6.25 -2.52 -8.82
CA THR A 93 -6.80 -3.43 -9.84
C THR A 93 -7.06 -4.85 -9.32
N HIS A 94 -6.31 -5.31 -8.32
CA HIS A 94 -6.33 -6.73 -7.92
C HIS A 94 -6.35 -6.95 -6.39
N GLY A 95 -6.38 -5.89 -5.60
CA GLY A 95 -6.32 -5.96 -4.13
C GLY A 95 -5.06 -6.62 -3.57
N ALA A 96 -4.00 -6.78 -4.38
CA ALA A 96 -2.80 -7.49 -3.96
C ALA A 96 -2.10 -6.73 -2.82
N LEU A 97 -2.14 -7.31 -1.62
CA LEU A 97 -1.52 -6.76 -0.42
C LEU A 97 -0.08 -7.27 -0.30
N THR A 98 0.88 -6.36 -0.31
CA THR A 98 2.29 -6.68 -0.05
C THR A 98 2.74 -5.94 1.19
N THR A 99 3.41 -6.65 2.11
CA THR A 99 4.00 -6.03 3.30
C THR A 99 5.47 -5.73 3.03
N GLN A 100 5.86 -4.47 3.17
CA GLN A 100 7.24 -4.03 3.03
C GLN A 100 7.81 -3.58 4.37
N LYS A 101 9.07 -3.94 4.63
CA LYS A 101 9.82 -3.54 5.81
C LYS A 101 10.96 -2.63 5.41
N ILE A 102 10.81 -1.34 5.68
CA ILE A 102 11.71 -0.29 5.20
C ILE A 102 12.39 0.33 6.41
N TRP A 103 13.65 0.71 6.27
CA TRP A 103 14.33 1.47 7.32
C TRP A 103 13.69 2.85 7.44
N GLY A 104 13.37 3.30 8.65
CA GLY A 104 12.53 4.48 8.86
C GLY A 104 13.08 5.77 8.23
N THR A 105 14.40 5.94 8.22
CA THR A 105 15.05 7.08 7.56
C THR A 105 14.84 7.06 6.05
N ILE A 106 15.01 5.89 5.41
CA ILE A 106 14.80 5.73 3.97
C ILE A 106 13.32 5.90 3.62
N TYR A 107 12.43 5.38 4.47
CA TYR A 107 10.99 5.55 4.30
C TYR A 107 10.61 7.04 4.28
N ASN A 108 11.13 7.83 5.22
CA ASN A 108 10.84 9.25 5.28
C ASN A 108 11.34 9.99 4.02
N GLU A 109 12.46 9.57 3.44
CA GLU A 109 12.98 10.14 2.20
C GLU A 109 12.08 9.82 1.01
N ILE A 110 11.74 8.54 0.80
CA ILE A 110 10.83 8.14 -0.30
C ILE A 110 9.40 8.66 -0.11
N SER A 111 8.97 8.95 1.12
CA SER A 111 7.66 9.57 1.37
C SER A 111 7.69 11.08 1.16
N SER A 112 8.84 11.74 1.36
CA SER A 112 8.98 13.19 1.19
C SER A 112 9.10 13.61 -0.28
N GLY A 113 9.47 12.68 -1.17
CA GLY A 113 9.42 12.87 -2.64
C GLY A 113 8.00 12.87 -3.22
N ILE A 114 6.97 12.61 -2.40
CA ILE A 114 5.57 12.78 -2.80
C ILE A 114 5.22 14.25 -2.61
N VAL A 115 5.43 15.01 -3.68
CA VAL A 115 4.95 16.39 -3.82
C VAL A 115 3.48 16.44 -3.37
N ALA A 116 3.19 17.39 -2.49
CA ALA A 116 1.94 17.54 -1.78
C ALA A 116 0.68 17.38 -2.65
N THR A 117 -0.04 16.28 -2.47
CA THR A 117 -1.50 16.26 -2.55
C THR A 117 -2.07 15.97 -1.17
N PRO A 118 -2.91 16.86 -0.61
CA PRO A 118 -3.42 16.70 0.74
C PRO A 118 -4.41 15.52 0.83
N GLN A 119 -4.04 14.59 1.73
CA GLN A 119 -4.88 13.65 2.50
C GLN A 119 -5.33 12.33 1.84
N THR A 120 -4.99 11.21 2.51
CA THR A 120 -5.97 10.25 3.05
C THR A 120 -5.31 9.38 4.14
N VAL A 121 -5.64 9.70 5.40
CA VAL A 121 -5.97 8.81 6.54
C VAL A 121 -4.93 7.79 7.05
N GLN A 122 -4.24 8.19 8.12
CA GLN A 122 -3.84 7.32 9.24
C GLN A 122 -5.08 7.02 10.11
N PRO A 123 -5.36 5.77 10.51
CA PRO A 123 -6.15 5.52 11.72
C PRO A 123 -5.22 5.50 12.94
N GLN A 124 -5.14 6.62 13.64
CA GLN A 124 -4.75 6.65 15.07
C GLN A 124 -6.05 6.87 15.89
N PRO A 125 -6.26 6.12 16.99
CA PRO A 125 -7.49 6.22 17.79
C PRO A 125 -7.45 7.36 18.82
N SER A 126 -8.66 7.82 19.20
CA SER A 126 -9.06 8.61 20.39
C SER A 126 -9.07 10.15 20.24
N GLN A 127 -10.01 10.97 20.72
CA GLN A 127 -11.38 10.95 21.31
C GLN A 127 -11.83 12.45 21.45
N VAL A 128 -13.09 12.68 21.88
CA VAL A 128 -13.74 13.89 22.51
C VAL A 128 -14.49 14.87 21.58
N GLU A 129 -15.84 14.84 21.58
CA GLU A 129 -16.83 15.69 22.34
C GLU A 129 -16.95 17.09 21.69
N ASP A 130 -18.11 17.63 21.27
CA ASP A 130 -19.42 17.76 21.93
C ASP A 130 -20.52 18.04 20.87
N LEU A 131 -21.79 17.76 21.22
CA LEU A 131 -23.05 18.04 20.48
C LEU A 131 -23.34 19.57 20.46
N PRO A 132 -24.47 20.13 19.92
CA PRO A 132 -25.77 19.54 19.52
C PRO A 132 -26.20 19.99 18.08
N THR A 133 -27.24 19.46 17.40
CA THR A 133 -28.68 19.62 17.65
C THR A 133 -29.46 19.01 16.47
N GLU A 134 -30.42 18.15 16.80
CA GLU A 134 -31.76 17.93 16.20
C GLU A 134 -31.94 17.82 14.66
N ASN A 135 -32.27 16.60 14.17
CA ASN A 135 -33.61 16.34 13.62
C ASN A 135 -33.90 14.82 13.52
N MET A 136 -35.11 14.44 13.92
CA MET A 136 -35.66 13.08 13.87
C MET A 136 -35.80 12.59 12.43
N SER A 137 -35.44 11.33 12.15
CA SER A 137 -36.33 10.31 11.57
C SER A 137 -35.57 9.00 11.40
N SER A 138 -36.08 7.97 12.05
CA SER A 138 -35.67 6.58 11.93
C SER A 138 -36.08 6.06 10.56
N GLU A 139 -35.14 5.82 9.65
CA GLU A 139 -35.37 4.99 8.46
C GLU A 139 -34.41 3.80 8.55
N GLU A 140 -34.93 2.77 9.19
CA GLU A 140 -34.26 1.51 9.50
C GLU A 140 -33.84 0.78 8.22
N ARG A 141 -32.79 -0.04 8.36
CA ARG A 141 -32.09 -0.74 7.30
C ARG A 141 -33.02 -1.69 6.53
N LYS A 142 -33.50 -1.28 5.38
CA LYS A 142 -34.24 -2.15 4.46
C LYS A 142 -33.31 -2.77 3.41
N PHE A 143 -32.33 -3.57 3.80
CA PHE A 143 -31.50 -4.33 2.84
C PHE A 143 -31.74 -5.83 3.00
N CYS A 144 -31.86 -6.55 1.89
CA CYS A 144 -32.06 -7.99 1.92
C CYS A 144 -30.84 -8.68 2.55
N PRO A 145 -31.01 -9.54 3.57
CA PRO A 145 -29.90 -10.25 4.19
C PRO A 145 -29.26 -11.30 3.28
N ASN A 146 -29.95 -11.73 2.22
CA ASN A 146 -29.44 -12.74 1.31
C ASN A 146 -28.60 -12.16 0.17
N CYS A 147 -29.08 -11.09 -0.49
CA CYS A 147 -28.41 -10.50 -1.65
C CYS A 147 -27.92 -9.06 -1.46
N GLY A 148 -28.31 -8.40 -0.36
CA GLY A 148 -27.97 -7.00 -0.10
C GLY A 148 -28.76 -5.97 -0.91
N ALA A 149 -29.77 -6.39 -1.67
CA ALA A 149 -30.63 -5.47 -2.42
C ALA A 149 -31.43 -4.55 -1.50
N LYS A 150 -31.61 -3.30 -1.92
CA LYS A 150 -32.46 -2.33 -1.23
C LYS A 150 -33.92 -2.76 -1.36
N LEU A 151 -34.59 -2.96 -0.23
CA LEU A 151 -35.99 -3.33 -0.13
C LEU A 151 -36.78 -2.04 0.09
N GLU A 152 -37.69 -1.67 -0.80
CA GLU A 152 -38.36 -0.38 -0.63
C GLU A 152 -39.51 -0.42 0.37
N GLU A 153 -40.28 -1.50 0.47
CA GLU A 153 -41.36 -1.61 1.45
C GLU A 153 -41.55 -3.07 1.89
N SER A 154 -42.21 -3.27 3.04
CA SER A 154 -42.37 -4.54 3.76
C SER A 154 -43.02 -5.66 2.94
N GLY A 155 -42.28 -6.23 1.99
CA GLY A 155 -42.64 -7.42 1.23
C GLY A 155 -42.23 -8.69 1.96
N THR A 156 -43.06 -9.73 1.90
CA THR A 156 -42.74 -11.05 2.46
C THR A 156 -41.55 -11.72 1.74
N PHE A 157 -41.19 -11.24 0.55
CA PHE A 157 -40.09 -11.76 -0.27
C PHE A 157 -39.33 -10.62 -0.94
N CYS A 158 -38.04 -10.82 -1.17
CA CYS A 158 -37.18 -9.87 -1.88
C CYS A 158 -37.50 -9.89 -3.38
N GLY A 159 -37.78 -8.72 -3.97
CA GLY A 159 -38.03 -8.59 -5.41
C GLY A 159 -36.83 -8.93 -6.29
N GLU A 160 -35.60 -8.77 -5.78
CA GLU A 160 -34.37 -8.98 -6.56
C GLU A 160 -33.90 -10.44 -6.55
N CYS A 161 -33.94 -11.13 -5.39
CA CYS A 161 -33.43 -12.50 -5.29
C CYS A 161 -34.50 -13.55 -4.95
N GLY A 162 -35.75 -13.14 -4.72
CA GLY A 162 -36.85 -14.04 -4.36
C GLY A 162 -36.75 -14.63 -2.94
N SER A 163 -35.73 -14.27 -2.16
CA SER A 163 -35.56 -14.79 -0.80
C SER A 163 -36.67 -14.27 0.11
N LYS A 164 -37.25 -15.17 0.91
CA LYS A 164 -38.26 -14.81 1.92
C LYS A 164 -37.64 -13.88 2.96
N LEU A 165 -38.24 -12.73 3.14
CA LEU A 165 -37.89 -11.74 4.16
C LEU A 165 -38.77 -12.05 5.37
N ASN A 166 -38.13 -12.46 6.47
CA ASN A 166 -38.80 -12.86 7.71
C ASN A 166 -38.45 -11.92 8.85
#